data_AF-A0A259P535-F1
#
_entry.id   AF-A0A259P535-F1
#
_cell.length_a   1.000
_cell.length_b   1.000
_cell.length_c   1.000
_cell.angle_alpha   90.00
_cell.angle_beta   90.00
_cell.angle_gamma   90.00
#
_symmetry.space_group_name_H-M   'P 1'
#
loop_
_entity.id
_entity.type
_entity.pdbx_description
1 polymer ?
#
loop_
_entity_poly.entity_id
_entity_poly.type
_entity_poly.pdbx_seq_one_letter_code
_entity_poly.pdbx_strand_id
1 'polypeptide(L)'
;MQHTDTYFMGNSQSYVIRPIHISDRERIIALFDHLSPESRYLRFAHAISKLPDAFLEDILHLDYAKEMALVAVLHAVTAQDDIIGIARYVTPPDT
;
A
#
# COMPACT_ATOMS: atom_id res chain seq x y z
N MET A 1 17.29 -1.29 -8.60
CA MET A 1 16.50 -0.71 -9.70
C MET A 1 15.29 -0.02 -9.08
N GLN A 2 15.36 1.27 -8.78
CA GLN A 2 14.19 2.04 -8.32
C GLN A 2 13.44 2.49 -9.57
N HIS A 3 12.44 1.70 -9.99
CA HIS A 3 11.52 2.11 -11.03
C HIS A 3 10.40 2.89 -10.34
N THR A 4 10.22 4.14 -10.72
CA THR A 4 9.15 5.01 -10.23
C THR A 4 8.41 5.51 -11.45
N ASP A 5 7.22 4.95 -11.67
CA ASP A 5 6.38 5.31 -12.79
C ASP A 5 5.34 6.32 -12.34
N THR A 6 5.29 7.45 -13.05
CA THR A 6 4.30 8.51 -12.81
C THR A 6 3.13 8.33 -13.77
N TYR A 7 1.92 8.35 -13.22
CA TYR A 7 0.67 8.22 -13.95
C TYR A 7 -0.20 9.45 -13.71
N PHE A 8 -0.91 9.88 -14.76
CA PHE A 8 -1.83 11.01 -14.70
C PHE A 8 -3.28 10.52 -14.70
N MET A 9 -4.08 11.08 -13.80
CA MET A 9 -5.52 10.88 -13.76
C MET A 9 -6.22 11.97 -14.58
N GLY A 10 -7.45 11.70 -15.03
CA GLY A 10 -8.23 12.61 -15.87
C GLY A 10 -8.57 13.97 -15.24
N ASN A 11 -8.29 14.15 -13.95
CA ASN A 11 -8.52 15.38 -13.18
C ASN A 11 -7.23 16.20 -12.91
N SER A 12 -6.17 16.00 -13.71
CA SER A 12 -4.85 16.66 -13.55
C SER A 12 -4.09 16.30 -12.27
N GLN A 13 -4.54 15.31 -11.51
CA GLN A 13 -3.74 14.71 -10.43
C GLN A 13 -2.79 13.68 -11.01
N SER A 14 -1.63 13.51 -10.36
CA SER A 14 -0.70 12.42 -10.68
C SER A 14 -0.42 11.57 -9.45
N TYR A 15 -0.10 10.31 -9.70
CA TYR A 15 0.39 9.41 -8.68
C TYR A 15 1.64 8.70 -9.19
N VAL A 16 2.46 8.24 -8.25
CA VAL A 16 3.64 7.42 -8.53
C VAL A 16 3.47 6.02 -7.97
N ILE A 17 3.95 5.02 -8.70
CA ILE A 17 4.09 3.66 -8.17
C ILE A 17 5.54 3.44 -7.76
N ARG A 18 5.75 2.97 -6.54
CA ARG A 18 7.08 2.62 -6.02
C ARG A 18 7.01 1.46 -5.02
N PRO A 19 8.14 0.80 -4.71
CA PRO A 19 8.20 -0.12 -3.58
C PRO A 19 7.79 0.54 -2.25
N ILE A 20 7.16 -0.25 -1.37
CA ILE A 20 6.90 0.14 0.03
C ILE A 20 8.22 0.50 0.73
N HIS A 21 8.18 1.46 1.63
CA HIS A 21 9.30 1.80 2.52
C HIS A 21 8.83 1.80 3.99
N ILE A 22 9.74 1.56 4.94
CA ILE A 22 9.40 1.50 6.37
C ILE A 22 8.74 2.80 6.90
N SER A 23 9.06 3.94 6.29
CA SER A 23 8.46 5.25 6.60
C SER A 23 7.01 5.40 6.14
N ASP A 24 6.45 4.43 5.42
CA ASP A 24 5.07 4.46 4.94
C ASP A 24 4.06 4.00 5.99
N ARG A 25 4.52 3.49 7.13
CA ARG A 25 3.69 2.96 8.23
C ARG A 25 2.42 3.77 8.48
N GLU A 26 2.58 5.06 8.80
CA GLU A 26 1.46 5.95 9.14
C GLU A 26 0.50 6.15 7.96
N ARG A 27 1.03 6.27 6.73
CA ARG A 27 0.22 6.44 5.52
C ARG A 27 -0.57 5.18 5.17
N ILE A 28 -0.03 4.00 5.47
CA ILE A 28 -0.71 2.72 5.28
C ILE A 28 -1.85 2.56 6.30
N ILE A 29 -1.62 2.94 7.56
CA ILE A 29 -2.68 2.97 8.58
C ILE A 29 -3.78 3.93 8.14
N ALA A 30 -3.41 5.14 7.71
CA ALA A 30 -4.35 6.13 7.20
C ALA A 30 -5.16 5.58 6.00
N LEU A 31 -4.52 4.93 5.02
CA LEU A 31 -5.24 4.30 3.91
C LEU A 31 -6.29 3.30 4.42
N PHE A 32 -5.90 2.41 5.33
CA PHE A 32 -6.81 1.41 5.89
C PHE A 32 -8.01 2.05 6.60
N ASP A 33 -7.77 3.12 7.35
CA ASP A 33 -8.82 3.85 8.08
C ASP A 33 -9.84 4.50 7.13
N HIS A 34 -9.42 4.90 5.93
CA HIS A 34 -10.29 5.44 4.89
C HIS A 34 -11.03 4.35 4.08
N LEU A 35 -10.67 3.08 4.19
CA LEU A 35 -11.37 1.99 3.50
C LEU A 35 -12.77 1.77 4.09
N SER A 36 -13.75 1.55 3.21
CA SER A 36 -15.10 1.16 3.62
C SER A 36 -15.09 -0.22 4.32
N PRO A 37 -16.07 -0.52 5.17
CA PRO A 37 -16.20 -1.85 5.78
C PRO A 37 -16.23 -2.98 4.74
N GLU A 38 -16.83 -2.73 3.57
CA GLU A 38 -16.88 -3.68 2.46
C GLU A 38 -15.47 -3.91 1.87
N SER A 39 -14.70 -2.86 1.59
CA SER A 39 -13.33 -3.01 1.09
C SER A 39 -12.44 -3.75 2.09
N ARG A 40 -12.61 -3.49 3.39
CA ARG A 40 -11.91 -4.23 4.45
C ARG A 40 -12.30 -5.71 4.44
N TYR A 41 -13.60 -6.01 4.35
CA TYR A 41 -14.09 -7.38 4.28
C TYR A 41 -13.55 -8.12 3.05
N LEU A 42 -13.61 -7.52 1.86
CA LEU A 42 -13.11 -8.13 0.63
C LEU A 42 -11.61 -8.42 0.70
N ARG A 43 -10.84 -7.58 1.40
CA ARG A 43 -9.39 -7.74 1.52
C ARG A 43 -8.99 -8.82 2.54
N PHE A 44 -9.71 -8.93 3.65
CA PHE A 44 -9.33 -9.77 4.79
C PHE A 44 -10.27 -10.94 5.05
N ALA A 45 -11.28 -11.12 4.20
CA ALA A 45 -12.37 -12.11 4.30
C ALA A 45 -13.17 -12.07 5.62
N HIS A 46 -12.94 -11.07 6.46
CA HIS A 46 -13.60 -10.87 7.74
C HIS A 46 -13.68 -9.38 8.08
N ALA A 47 -14.65 -9.01 8.93
CA ALA A 47 -14.81 -7.63 9.38
C ALA A 47 -13.71 -7.28 10.39
N ILE A 48 -12.78 -6.42 9.99
CA ILE A 48 -11.72 -5.90 10.85
C ILE A 48 -11.87 -4.38 11.04
N SER A 49 -11.80 -3.93 12.30
CA SER A 49 -11.95 -2.52 12.66
C SER A 49 -10.64 -1.74 12.61
N LYS A 50 -9.51 -2.44 12.79
CA LYS A 50 -8.15 -1.89 12.72
C LYS A 50 -7.26 -2.79 11.87
N LEU A 51 -6.20 -2.21 11.29
CA LEU A 51 -5.18 -2.98 10.60
C LEU A 51 -4.44 -3.87 11.61
N PRO A 52 -4.30 -5.18 11.38
CA PRO A 52 -3.53 -6.04 12.28
C PRO A 52 -2.05 -5.65 12.27
N ASP A 53 -1.46 -5.48 13.46
CA ASP A 53 -0.04 -5.08 13.59
C ASP A 53 0.90 -6.07 12.89
N ALA A 54 0.63 -7.37 13.01
CA ALA A 54 1.39 -8.41 12.31
C ALA A 54 1.37 -8.22 10.79
N PHE A 55 0.21 -7.89 10.21
CA PHE A 55 0.11 -7.63 8.77
C PHE A 55 0.91 -6.39 8.37
N LEU A 56 0.88 -5.34 9.19
CA LEU A 56 1.64 -4.11 8.94
C LEU A 56 3.14 -4.35 9.01
N GLU A 57 3.62 -5.11 9.99
CA GLU A 57 5.04 -5.48 10.07
C GLU A 57 5.48 -6.31 8.86
N ASP A 58 4.67 -7.27 8.44
CA ASP A 58 4.96 -8.16 7.30
C ASP A 58 5.15 -7.38 6.00
N ILE A 59 4.31 -6.37 5.72
CA ILE A 59 4.42 -5.59 4.48
C ILE A 59 5.51 -4.51 4.51
N LEU A 60 5.98 -4.11 5.70
CA LEU A 60 7.05 -3.13 5.85
C LEU A 60 8.45 -3.76 5.83
N HIS A 61 8.58 -5.05 6.17
CA HIS A 61 9.85 -5.77 6.29
C HIS A 61 10.01 -6.89 5.24
N LEU A 62 9.79 -6.55 3.98
CA LEU A 62 9.88 -7.51 2.88
C LEU A 62 11.33 -7.87 2.55
N ASP A 63 11.58 -9.14 2.23
CA ASP A 63 12.90 -9.62 1.80
C ASP A 63 13.21 -9.32 0.32
N TYR A 64 12.24 -8.81 -0.44
CA TYR A 64 12.28 -8.52 -1.89
C TYR A 64 12.74 -9.67 -2.79
N ALA A 65 12.95 -10.86 -2.24
CA ALA A 65 13.37 -12.07 -2.95
C ALA A 65 12.17 -12.98 -3.19
N LYS A 66 11.29 -13.10 -2.20
CA LYS A 66 10.08 -13.93 -2.24
C LYS A 66 8.82 -13.10 -2.21
N GLU A 67 8.92 -11.86 -1.74
CA GLU A 67 7.78 -11.00 -1.54
C GLU A 67 8.07 -9.59 -2.03
N MET A 68 7.11 -8.98 -2.72
CA MET A 68 7.21 -7.60 -3.17
C MET A 68 5.90 -6.89 -2.90
N ALA A 69 5.97 -5.66 -2.39
CA ALA A 69 4.83 -4.78 -2.29
C ALA A 69 5.13 -3.41 -2.87
N LEU A 70 4.13 -2.88 -3.57
CA LEU A 70 4.13 -1.59 -4.23
C LEU A 70 3.03 -0.72 -3.61
N VAL A 71 3.30 0.57 -3.56
CA VAL A 71 2.34 1.61 -3.20
C VAL A 71 2.09 2.53 -4.36
N ALA A 72 0.83 2.93 -4.53
CA ALA A 72 0.46 4.07 -5.34
C ALA A 72 0.38 5.29 -4.42
N VAL A 73 1.20 6.30 -4.70
CA VAL A 73 1.32 7.52 -3.90
C VAL A 73 0.79 8.69 -4.71
N LEU A 74 -0.28 9.31 -4.26
CA LEU A 74 -0.85 10.50 -4.86
C LEU A 74 0.04 11.70 -4.53
N HIS A 75 0.45 12.45 -5.55
CA HIS A 75 1.16 13.70 -5.34
C HIS A 75 0.17 14.80 -4.97
N ALA A 76 0.30 15.32 -3.75
CA ALA A 76 -0.49 16.44 -3.30
C ALA A 76 0.15 17.76 -3.76
N VAL A 77 -0.67 18.66 -4.33
CA VAL A 77 -0.18 19.98 -4.78
C VAL A 77 0.14 20.90 -3.59
N THR A 78 -0.53 20.71 -2.46
CA THR A 78 -0.45 21.61 -1.28
C THR A 78 -0.38 20.87 0.07
N ALA A 79 -0.39 19.54 0.06
CA ALA A 79 -0.42 18.71 1.27
C ALA A 79 0.68 17.63 1.22
N GLN A 80 0.68 16.73 2.21
CA GLN A 80 1.56 15.57 2.22
C GLN A 80 1.11 14.55 1.17
N ASP A 81 2.05 13.88 0.51
CA ASP A 81 1.77 12.74 -0.34
C ASP A 81 1.04 11.62 0.43
N ASP A 82 -0.04 11.11 -0.17
CA ASP A 82 -0.91 10.10 0.43
C ASP A 82 -0.83 8.77 -0.34
N ILE A 83 -0.89 7.66 0.38
CA ILE A 83 -0.98 6.34 -0.24
C ILE A 83 -2.45 6.07 -0.56
N ILE A 84 -2.73 5.83 -1.84
CA ILE A 84 -4.08 5.56 -2.34
C ILE A 84 -4.32 4.08 -2.67
N GLY A 85 -3.28 3.25 -2.60
CA GLY A 85 -3.41 1.82 -2.84
C GLY A 85 -2.11 1.05 -2.58
N ILE A 86 -2.26 -0.25 -2.31
CA ILE A 86 -1.17 -1.20 -2.08
C ILE A 86 -1.43 -2.45 -2.92
N ALA A 87 -0.40 -2.93 -3.59
CA ALA A 87 -0.39 -4.23 -4.26
C ALA A 87 0.77 -5.07 -3.73
N ARG A 88 0.55 -6.37 -3.48
CA ARG A 88 1.59 -7.30 -2.99
C ARG A 88 1.55 -8.61 -3.77
N TYR A 89 2.72 -9.14 -4.05
CA TYR A 89 2.94 -10.49 -4.59
C TYR A 89 3.81 -11.28 -3.61
N VAL A 90 3.43 -12.54 -3.36
CA VAL A 90 4.10 -13.45 -2.43
C VAL A 90 4.30 -14.77 -3.14
N THR A 91 5.53 -15.21 -3.24
CA THR A 91 5.85 -16.56 -3.71
C THR A 91 5.51 -17.55 -2.60
N PRO A 92 4.68 -18.58 -2.86
CA PRO A 92 4.41 -19.64 -1.88
C PRO A 92 5.73 -20.29 -1.44
N PRO A 93 5.85 -20.73 -0.17
CA PRO A 93 7.01 -21.52 0.24
C PRO A 93 7.12 -22.77 -0.64
N ASP A 94 8.32 -23.04 -1.14
CA ASP A 94 8.61 -24.29 -1.85
C ASP A 94 8.38 -25.45 -0.87
N THR A 95 7.33 -26.23 -1.10
CA THR A 95 7.06 -27.50 -0.39
C THR A 95 8.06 -28.58 -0.78
#